data_AF-A0A088DJC6-F1
#
_entry.id   AF-A0A088DJC6-F1
#
_cell.length_a   1.000
_cell.length_b   1.000
_cell.length_c   1.000
_cell.angle_alpha   90.00
_cell.angle_beta   90.00
_cell.angle_gamma   90.00
#
_symmetry.space_group_name_H-M   'P 1'
#
loop_
_entity.id
_entity.type
_entity.pdbx_description
1 polymer ?
#
loop_
_entity_poly.entity_id
_entity_poly.type
_entity_poly.pdbx_seq_one_letter_code
_entity_poly.pdbx_strand_id
1 'polypeptide(L)' 'MLTAHEVRVMTGVPVSTLHDWAAKRERGIAAPGPHHLRLSDRHRRWLLDDVNEWLESTRV' A
#
# COMPACT_ATOMS: atom_id res chain seq x y z
N MET A 1 8.10 -5.23 7.74
CA MET A 1 6.70 -5.19 7.24
C MET A 1 5.95 -4.09 7.97
N LEU A 2 5.38 -3.16 7.23
CA LEU A 2 4.66 -1.98 7.72
C LEU A 2 3.15 -2.25 7.79
N THR A 3 2.51 -1.68 8.81
CA THR A 3 1.05 -1.50 8.92
C THR A 3 0.59 -0.40 7.98
N ALA A 4 -0.72 -0.36 7.68
CA ALA A 4 -1.31 0.75 6.94
C ALA A 4 -1.09 2.11 7.64
N HIS A 5 -1.00 2.13 8.97
CA HIS A 5 -0.74 3.36 9.71
C HIS A 5 0.69 3.88 9.51
N GLU A 6 1.69 2.99 9.55
CA GLU A 6 3.09 3.35 9.27
C GLU A 6 3.25 3.82 7.81
N VAL A 7 2.61 3.15 6.85
CA VAL A 7 2.61 3.59 5.46
C VAL A 7 1.96 4.96 5.29
N ARG A 8 0.85 5.24 6.00
CA ARG A 8 0.25 6.58 6.03
C ARG A 8 1.23 7.63 6.52
N VAL A 9 1.97 7.35 7.60
CA VAL A 9 2.97 8.29 8.15
C VAL A 9 4.05 8.60 7.12
N MET A 10 4.50 7.60 6.35
CA MET A 10 5.54 7.77 5.33
C MET A 10 5.05 8.47 4.05
N THR A 11 3.84 8.12 3.59
CA THR A 11 3.34 8.52 2.27
C THR A 11 2.37 9.70 2.32
N GLY A 12 1.81 10.02 3.48
CA GLY A 12 0.69 10.96 3.65
C GLY A 12 -0.66 10.42 3.18
N VAL A 13 -0.70 9.23 2.54
CA VAL A 13 -1.93 8.65 2.01
C VAL A 13 -2.81 8.14 3.16
N PRO A 14 -4.12 8.44 3.18
CA PRO A 14 -5.03 7.92 4.19
C PRO A 14 -5.09 6.39 4.24
N VAL A 15 -5.22 5.83 5.44
CA VAL A 15 -5.34 4.37 5.66
C VAL A 15 -6.48 3.75 4.87
N SER A 16 -7.62 4.43 4.76
CA SER A 16 -8.76 3.98 3.95
C SER A 16 -8.36 3.83 2.48
N THR A 17 -7.70 4.84 1.91
CA THR A 17 -7.23 4.83 0.52
C THR A 17 -6.22 3.70 0.28
N LEU A 18 -5.30 3.46 1.22
CA LEU A 18 -4.36 2.34 1.13
C LEU A 18 -5.09 0.99 1.10
N HIS A 19 -6.12 0.81 1.93
CA HIS A 19 -6.95 -0.39 1.91
C HIS A 19 -7.78 -0.53 0.63
N ASP A 20 -8.30 0.56 0.09
CA ASP A 20 -9.04 0.55 -1.18
C ASP A 20 -8.14 0.16 -2.34
N TRP A 21 -6.92 0.70 -2.40
CA TRP A 21 -5.94 0.32 -3.43
C TRP A 21 -5.53 -1.14 -3.31
N ALA A 22 -5.30 -1.63 -2.10
CA ALA A 22 -4.99 -3.03 -1.87
C ALA A 22 -6.17 -3.94 -2.27
N ALA A 23 -7.40 -3.57 -1.91
CA ALA A 23 -8.60 -4.31 -2.30
C ALA A 23 -8.82 -4.32 -3.81
N LYS A 24 -8.53 -3.21 -4.51
CA LYS A 24 -8.55 -3.15 -5.98
C LYS A 24 -7.51 -4.11 -6.59
N ARG A 25 -6.27 -4.09 -6.11
CA ARG A 25 -5.22 -5.02 -6.58
C ARG A 25 -5.56 -6.48 -6.34
N GLU A 26 -6.15 -6.82 -5.19
CA GLU A 26 -6.61 -8.19 -4.90
C GLU A 26 -7.70 -8.67 -5.88
N ARG A 27 -8.45 -7.74 -6.48
CA ARG A 27 -9.44 -8.01 -7.52
C ARG A 27 -8.86 -7.95 -8.95
N GLY A 28 -7.54 -7.81 -9.09
CA GLY A 28 -6.87 -7.66 -10.38
C GLY A 28 -7.01 -6.28 -11.03
N ILE A 29 -7.51 -5.28 -10.28
CA ILE A 29 -7.66 -3.91 -10.77
C ILE A 29 -6.37 -3.14 -10.46
N ALA A 30 -5.81 -2.48 -11.49
CA ALA A 30 -4.66 -1.61 -11.30
C ALA A 30 -4.99 -0.48 -10.31
N ALA A 31 -4.13 -0.26 -9.32
CA ALA A 31 -4.27 0.80 -8.34
C ALA A 31 -2.95 1.55 -8.17
N PRO A 32 -2.98 2.89 -8.01
CA PRO A 32 -1.78 3.72 -7.99
C PRO A 32 -1.08 3.72 -6.62
N GLY A 33 -1.21 2.66 -5.82
CA GLY A 33 -0.67 2.56 -4.47
C GLY A 33 0.52 1.61 -4.35
N PRO A 34 1.27 1.62 -3.24
CA PRO A 34 2.38 0.70 -3.03
C PRO A 34 1.91 -0.76 -3.04
N HIS A 35 2.81 -1.67 -3.44
CA HIS A 35 2.54 -3.11 -3.41
C HIS A 35 2.27 -3.59 -1.98
N HIS A 36 1.27 -4.46 -1.84
CA HIS A 36 0.85 -4.99 -0.55
C HIS A 36 0.96 -6.51 -0.52
N LEU A 37 1.16 -7.02 0.68
CA LEU A 37 1.14 -8.44 1.00
C LEU A 37 -0.11 -8.74 1.81
N ARG A 38 -0.84 -9.77 1.39
CA ARG A 38 -2.01 -10.29 2.11
C ARG A 38 -1.55 -11.41 3.04
N LEU A 39 -1.57 -11.15 4.34
CA LEU A 39 -1.26 -12.16 5.37
C LEU A 39 -2.49 -13.01 5.72
N SER A 40 -3.67 -12.41 5.68
CA SER A 40 -4.97 -13.10 5.80
C SER A 40 -6.05 -12.27 5.11
N ASP A 41 -7.28 -12.77 5.06
CA ASP A 41 -8.42 -12.03 4.47
C ASP A 41 -8.67 -10.65 5.08
N ARG A 42 -8.20 -10.41 6.31
CA ARG A 42 -8.34 -9.13 7.01
C ARG A 42 -7.03 -8.39 7.25
N HIS A 43 -5.88 -9.06 7.17
CA HIS A 43 -4.59 -8.46 7.48
C HIS A 43 -3.76 -8.24 6.22
N ARG A 44 -3.49 -6.97 5.94
CA ARG A 44 -2.59 -6.51 4.88
C ARG A 44 -1.37 -5.84 5.50
N ARG A 45 -0.20 -6.08 4.91
CA ARG A 45 1.07 -5.45 5.25
C ARG A 45 1.74 -4.92 3.98
N TRP A 46 2.65 -3.99 4.16
CA TRP A 46 3.47 -3.45 3.09
C TRP A 46 4.94 -3.72 3.39
N LEU A 47 5.74 -3.97 2.35
CA LEU A 47 7.19 -3.97 2.52
C LEU A 47 7.69 -2.53 2.48
N LEU A 48 8.77 -2.27 3.21
CA LEU A 48 9.39 -0.94 3.20
C LEU A 48 9.91 -0.60 1.80
N ASP A 49 10.54 -1.59 1.14
CA ASP A 49 11.10 -1.43 -0.20
C ASP A 49 10.01 -1.13 -1.23
N ASP A 50 8.89 -1.86 -1.23
CA ASP A 50 7.74 -1.61 -2.12
C ASP A 50 7.15 -0.20 -1.95
N VAL A 51 7.13 0.30 -0.70
CA VAL A 51 6.62 1.64 -0.39
C VAL A 51 7.60 2.71 -0.86
N ASN A 52 8.89 2.48 -0.69
CA ASN A 52 9.93 3.39 -1.18
C ASN A 52 9.99 3.41 -2.71
N GLU A 53 9.93 2.26 -3.37
CA GLU A 53 9.87 2.16 -4.84
C GLU A 53 8.68 2.94 -5.39
N TRP A 54 7.51 2.79 -4.75
CA TRP A 54 6.34 3.56 -5.11
C TRP A 54 6.54 5.07 -4.90
N LEU A 55 7.08 5.50 -3.76
CA LEU A 55 7.38 6.91 -3.48
C LEU A 55 8.31 7.53 -4.52
N GLU A 56 9.39 6.81 -4.87
CA GLU A 56 10.33 7.25 -5.92
C GLU A 56 9.65 7.31 -7.29
N SER A 57 8.77 6.35 -7.61
CA SER A 57 7.97 6.39 -8.84
C SER A 57 6.95 7.53 -8.91
N THR A 58 6.55 8.07 -7.75
CA THR A 58 5.54 9.14 -7.65
C THR A 58 6.17 10.55 -7.64
N ARG A 59 7.50 10.64 -7.45
CA ARG A 59 8.27 11.90 -7.35
C ARG A 59 8.64 12.53 -8.71
N VAL A 60 7.91 12.20 -9.78
CA VAL A 60 8.12 12.74 -11.14
C VAL A 60 7.80 14.23 -11.21
#